data_AF-A0A3N5XPK5-F1
#
_entry.id   AF-A0A3N5XPK5-F1
#
_cell.length_a   1.000
_cell.length_b   1.000
_cell.length_c   1.000
_cell.angle_alpha   90.00
_cell.angle_beta   90.00
_cell.angle_gamma   90.00
#
_symmetry.space_group_name_H-M   'P 1'
#
loop_
_entity.id
_entity.type
_entity.pdbx_description
1 polymer ?
#
loop_
_entity_poly.entity_id
_entity_poly.type
_entity_poly.pdbx_seq_one_letter_code
_entity_poly.pdbx_strand_id
1 'polypeptide(L)'
;MPVKKLKEFLDENRVKYVTISHSLAYTAQEIAATAHIPGKELAKTVIIRADGRMAMAVLPASLKVDFDLLADATGAKKIELATEREFKQLFPDCEMGAMPPFGNLYG
;
A
#
# COMPACT_ATOMS: atom_id res chain seq x y z
N MET A 1 -12.16 -8.66 -5.66
CA MET A 1 -11.95 -7.82 -4.46
C MET A 1 -10.63 -8.21 -3.79
N PRO A 2 -9.67 -7.29 -3.60
CA PRO A 2 -8.32 -7.62 -3.10
C PRO A 2 -8.35 -8.14 -1.68
N VAL A 3 -9.32 -7.64 -0.93
CA VAL A 3 -9.62 -8.02 0.44
C VAL A 3 -9.91 -9.52 0.53
N LYS A 4 -10.45 -10.17 -0.53
CA LYS A 4 -10.69 -11.62 -0.51
C LYS A 4 -9.39 -12.40 -0.45
N LYS A 5 -8.46 -12.13 -1.39
CA LYS A 5 -7.15 -12.80 -1.45
C LYS A 5 -6.33 -12.56 -0.17
N LEU A 6 -6.37 -11.33 0.35
CA LEU A 6 -5.71 -11.01 1.61
C LEU A 6 -6.33 -11.76 2.81
N LYS A 7 -7.66 -11.77 2.93
CA LYS A 7 -8.34 -12.48 4.02
C LYS A 7 -8.06 -13.96 3.98
N GLU A 8 -8.18 -14.59 2.82
CA GLU A 8 -7.85 -16.01 2.62
C GLU A 8 -6.42 -16.32 3.07
N PHE A 9 -5.45 -15.50 2.65
CA PHE A 9 -4.05 -15.65 3.08
C PHE A 9 -3.87 -15.54 4.61
N LEU A 10 -4.52 -14.56 5.24
CA LEU A 10 -4.44 -14.39 6.71
C LEU A 10 -5.13 -15.53 7.46
N ASP A 11 -6.28 -15.99 6.96
CA ASP A 11 -7.06 -17.09 7.53
C ASP A 11 -6.27 -18.41 7.45
N GLU A 12 -5.68 -18.73 6.30
CA GLU A 12 -4.83 -19.92 6.10
C GLU A 12 -3.63 -19.94 7.05
N ASN A 13 -3.05 -18.77 7.31
CA ASN A 13 -1.94 -18.60 8.25
C ASN A 13 -2.38 -18.41 9.72
N ARG A 14 -3.70 -18.48 10.00
CA ARG A 14 -4.29 -18.33 11.34
C ARG A 14 -3.91 -17.01 12.03
N VAL A 15 -3.76 -15.94 11.25
CA VAL A 15 -3.46 -14.60 11.76
C VAL A 15 -4.74 -13.95 12.27
N LYS A 16 -4.72 -13.41 13.48
CA LYS A 16 -5.87 -12.66 14.02
C LYS A 16 -5.90 -11.27 13.40
N TYR A 17 -7.05 -10.89 12.84
CA TYR A 17 -7.29 -9.54 12.33
C TYR A 17 -8.74 -9.11 12.59
N VAL A 18 -8.98 -7.81 12.51
CA VAL A 18 -10.33 -7.21 12.53
C VAL A 18 -10.52 -6.40 11.27
N THR A 19 -11.75 -6.36 10.74
CA THR A 19 -12.11 -5.48 9.63
C THR A 19 -12.91 -4.31 10.18
N ILE A 20 -12.45 -3.09 9.93
CA ILE A 20 -13.18 -1.86 10.28
C ILE A 20 -13.74 -1.29 8.97
N SER A 21 -15.06 -1.17 8.89
CA SER A 21 -15.74 -0.55 7.76
C SER A 21 -15.93 0.93 8.02
N HIS A 22 -15.66 1.78 7.02
CA HIS A 22 -15.86 3.22 7.07
C HIS A 22 -16.58 3.70 5.81
N SER A 23 -17.11 4.92 5.83
CA SER A 23 -17.66 5.57 4.62
C SER A 23 -16.58 5.79 3.58
N LEU A 24 -16.97 5.91 2.30
CA LEU A 24 -16.03 6.13 1.20
C LEU A 24 -15.14 7.36 1.48
N ALA A 25 -13.84 7.17 1.35
CA ALA A 25 -12.80 8.16 1.54
C ALA A 25 -11.73 7.90 0.47
N TYR A 26 -11.16 8.97 -0.10
CA TYR A 26 -10.30 8.89 -1.28
C TYR A 26 -8.81 8.99 -0.94
N THR A 27 -8.49 9.50 0.24
CA THR A 27 -7.11 9.57 0.73
C THR A 27 -6.92 8.71 1.97
N ALA A 28 -5.71 8.18 2.16
CA ALA A 28 -5.37 7.44 3.37
C ALA A 28 -5.57 8.30 4.64
N GLN A 29 -5.35 9.61 4.55
CA GLN A 29 -5.57 10.51 5.69
C GLN A 29 -7.06 10.69 6.01
N GLU A 30 -7.93 10.74 5.00
CA GLU A 30 -9.39 10.70 5.20
C GLU A 30 -9.86 9.36 5.78
N ILE A 31 -9.29 8.24 5.32
CA ILE A 31 -9.57 6.92 5.89
C ILE A 31 -9.22 6.90 7.38
N ALA A 32 -8.04 7.41 7.74
CA ALA A 32 -7.62 7.50 9.14
C ALA A 32 -8.62 8.32 9.97
N ALA A 33 -9.04 9.48 9.45
CA ALA A 33 -10.02 10.34 10.12
C ALA A 33 -11.39 9.66 10.28
N THR A 34 -11.92 9.03 9.23
CA THR A 34 -13.24 8.37 9.26
C THR A 34 -13.25 7.09 10.11
N ALA A 35 -12.12 6.38 10.19
CA ALA A 35 -11.96 5.24 11.07
C ALA A 35 -11.60 5.62 12.52
N HIS A 36 -11.47 6.93 12.83
CA HIS A 36 -10.97 7.44 14.12
C HIS A 36 -9.60 6.86 14.53
N ILE A 37 -8.73 6.61 13.54
CA ILE A 37 -7.36 6.14 13.71
C ILE A 37 -6.41 7.34 13.52
N PRO A 38 -5.41 7.56 14.39
CA PRO A 38 -4.39 8.56 14.13
C PRO A 38 -3.71 8.31 12.78
N GLY A 39 -3.56 9.34 11.93
CA GLY A 39 -2.95 9.17 10.60
C GLY A 39 -1.51 8.63 10.61
N LYS A 40 -0.82 8.72 11.75
CA LYS A 40 0.50 8.12 12.00
C LYS A 40 0.47 6.60 12.20
N GLU A 41 -0.69 6.03 12.54
CA GLU A 41 -0.92 4.60 12.82
C GLU A 41 -1.55 3.88 11.63
N LEU A 42 -2.22 4.60 10.72
CA LEU A 42 -2.71 4.01 9.49
C LEU A 42 -1.56 3.92 8.46
N ALA A 43 -1.20 2.71 8.05
CA ALA A 43 -0.25 2.51 6.96
C ALA A 43 -0.93 2.69 5.60
N LYS A 44 -0.23 3.35 4.68
CA LYS A 44 -0.57 3.42 3.25
C LYS A 44 0.52 2.80 2.39
N THR A 45 0.13 2.41 1.19
CA THR A 45 0.98 1.76 0.22
C THR A 45 1.20 2.67 -0.98
N VAL A 46 2.46 2.87 -1.37
CA VAL A 46 2.84 3.61 -2.58
C VAL A 46 3.67 2.68 -3.46
N ILE A 47 3.26 2.52 -4.73
CA ILE A 47 3.99 1.70 -5.69
C ILE A 47 5.05 2.56 -6.36
N ILE A 48 6.29 2.07 -6.33
CA ILE A 48 7.45 2.74 -6.88
C ILE A 48 8.20 1.81 -7.83
N ARG A 49 9.05 2.39 -8.66
CA ARG A 49 10.04 1.70 -9.46
C ARG A 49 11.43 2.10 -8.98
N ALA A 50 12.19 1.12 -8.51
CA ALA A 50 13.59 1.26 -8.14
C ALA A 50 14.47 0.52 -9.16
N ASP A 51 15.30 1.25 -9.90
CA ASP A 51 16.20 0.69 -10.93
C ASP A 51 15.50 -0.27 -11.91
N GLY A 52 14.30 0.11 -12.35
CA GLY A 52 13.51 -0.70 -13.29
C GLY A 52 12.65 -1.78 -12.65
N ARG A 53 12.79 -2.04 -11.34
CA ARG A 53 12.02 -3.06 -10.62
C ARG A 53 10.87 -2.43 -9.84
N MET A 54 9.70 -3.05 -9.88
CA MET A 54 8.57 -2.64 -9.06
C MET A 54 8.82 -2.97 -7.58
N ALA A 55 8.49 -2.03 -6.71
CA ALA A 55 8.57 -2.17 -5.27
C ALA A 55 7.41 -1.46 -4.58
N MET A 56 7.21 -1.82 -3.32
CA MET A 56 6.12 -1.31 -2.49
C MET A 56 6.72 -0.54 -1.30
N ALA A 57 6.46 0.76 -1.24
CA ALA A 57 6.81 1.59 -0.10
C ALA A 57 5.60 1.66 0.86
N VAL A 58 5.81 1.23 2.11
CA VAL A 58 4.78 1.24 3.16
C VAL A 58 5.16 2.27 4.21
N LEU A 59 4.27 3.24 4.43
CA LEU A 59 4.52 4.38 5.31
C LEU A 59 3.22 4.85 5.97
N PRO A 60 3.27 5.59 7.08
CA PRO A 60 2.08 6.22 7.66
C PRO A 60 1.32 7.11 6.67
N ALA A 61 0.01 7.17 6.81
CA ALA A 61 -0.89 7.94 5.95
C ALA A 61 -0.50 9.43 5.93
N SER A 62 -0.02 9.94 7.07
CA SER A 62 0.44 11.33 7.25
C SER A 62 1.77 11.67 6.58
N LEU A 63 2.55 10.69 6.10
CA LEU A 63 3.87 10.92 5.51
C LEU A 63 3.84 10.84 3.98
N LYS A 64 4.87 11.37 3.32
CA LYS A 64 5.09 11.21 1.87
C LYS A 64 6.36 10.41 1.64
N VAL A 65 6.43 9.72 0.50
CA VAL A 65 7.67 9.04 0.11
C VAL A 65 8.69 10.12 -0.23
N ASP A 66 9.85 10.01 0.40
CA ASP A 66 11.03 10.78 0.09
C ASP A 66 11.94 9.89 -0.76
N PHE A 67 12.16 10.27 -2.02
CA PHE A 67 12.92 9.45 -2.95
C PHE A 67 14.41 9.49 -2.69
N ASP A 68 14.93 10.58 -2.12
CA ASP A 68 16.34 10.69 -1.79
C ASP A 68 16.66 9.78 -0.60
N LEU A 69 15.85 9.86 0.47
CA LEU A 69 15.97 8.95 1.62
C LEU A 69 15.81 7.48 1.21
N LEU A 70 14.90 7.20 0.28
CA LEU A 70 14.68 5.83 -0.18
C LEU A 70 15.82 5.34 -1.08
N ALA A 71 16.41 6.21 -1.91
CA ALA A 71 17.57 5.89 -2.72
C ALA A 71 18.78 5.57 -1.84
N ASP A 72 19.03 6.41 -0.83
CA ASP A 72 20.10 6.21 0.15
C ASP A 72 19.92 4.89 0.93
N ALA A 73 18.69 4.60 1.39
CA ALA A 73 18.39 3.39 2.16
C ALA A 73 18.46 2.10 1.34
N THR A 74 18.14 2.16 0.04
CA THR A 74 18.07 0.96 -0.83
C THR A 74 19.30 0.78 -1.71
N GLY A 75 20.14 1.82 -1.84
CA GLY A 75 21.24 1.86 -2.81
C GLY A 75 20.78 2.00 -4.27
N ALA A 76 19.49 2.27 -4.50
CA ALA A 76 18.94 2.41 -5.84
C ALA A 76 19.43 3.71 -6.49
N LYS A 77 19.79 3.65 -7.78
CA LYS A 77 20.25 4.84 -8.52
C LYS A 77 19.10 5.69 -9.03
N LYS A 78 17.95 5.06 -9.28
CA LYS A 78 16.76 5.72 -9.80
C LYS A 78 15.53 5.21 -9.10
N ILE A 79 14.80 6.12 -8.46
CA ILE A 79 13.49 5.85 -7.85
C ILE A 79 12.44 6.75 -8.50
N GLU A 80 11.33 6.17 -8.93
CA GLU A 80 10.20 6.87 -9.54
C GLU A 80 8.88 6.33 -9.00
N LEU A 81 7.82 7.12 -9.02
CA LEU A 81 6.47 6.60 -8.82
C LEU A 81 6.10 5.69 -9.99
N ALA A 82 5.49 4.55 -9.67
CA ALA A 82 4.81 3.77 -10.69
C ALA A 82 3.49 4.47 -11.05
N THR A 83 3.21 4.56 -12.34
CA THR A 83 1.92 5.02 -12.83
C THR A 83 0.86 3.95 -12.59
N GLU A 84 -0.39 4.37 -12.43
CA GLU A 84 -1.52 3.45 -12.23
C GLU A 84 -1.59 2.37 -13.31
N ARG A 85 -1.32 2.75 -14.56
CA ARG A 85 -1.33 1.81 -15.70
C ARG A 85 -0.30 0.68 -15.54
N GLU A 86 0.86 0.97 -14.95
CA GLU A 86 1.96 0.01 -14.81
C GLU A 86 1.67 -1.08 -13.78
N PHE A 87 0.95 -0.76 -12.71
CA PHE A 87 0.67 -1.75 -11.66
C PHE A 87 -0.78 -2.21 -11.59
N LYS A 88 -1.72 -1.59 -12.32
CA LYS A 88 -3.13 -2.04 -12.34
C LYS A 88 -3.29 -3.51 -12.74
N GLN A 89 -2.41 -4.02 -13.61
CA GLN A 89 -2.41 -5.43 -14.00
C GLN A 89 -1.96 -6.36 -12.87
N LEU A 90 -1.08 -5.89 -11.97
CA LEU A 90 -0.62 -6.64 -10.80
C LEU A 90 -1.69 -6.67 -9.71
N PHE A 91 -2.52 -5.64 -9.64
CA PHE A 91 -3.60 -5.51 -8.67
C PHE A 91 -4.97 -5.38 -9.37
N PRO A 92 -5.39 -6.38 -10.16
CA PRO A 92 -6.60 -6.27 -11.00
C PRO A 92 -7.88 -6.11 -10.16
N ASP A 93 -7.83 -6.57 -8.92
CA ASP A 93 -8.91 -6.47 -7.97
C ASP A 93 -8.90 -5.16 -7.16
N CYS A 94 -7.80 -4.38 -7.14
CA CYS A 94 -7.65 -3.23 -6.24
C CYS A 94 -8.18 -1.95 -6.86
N GLU A 95 -9.01 -1.25 -6.09
CA GLU A 95 -9.19 0.17 -6.29
C GLU A 95 -7.86 0.90 -6.02
N MET A 96 -7.60 1.93 -6.81
CA MET A 96 -6.34 2.68 -6.74
C MET A 96 -6.24 3.37 -5.38
N GLY A 97 -5.09 3.21 -4.73
CA GLY A 97 -4.89 3.69 -3.35
C GLY A 97 -5.39 2.73 -2.26
N ALA A 98 -6.07 1.64 -2.62
CA ALA A 98 -6.54 0.61 -1.69
C ALA A 98 -5.71 -0.68 -1.72
N MET A 99 -4.47 -0.62 -2.24
CA MET A 99 -3.57 -1.77 -2.27
C MET A 99 -3.10 -2.12 -0.85
N PRO A 100 -3.38 -3.34 -0.36
CA PRO A 100 -2.88 -3.76 0.94
C PRO A 100 -1.34 -3.88 0.90
N PRO A 101 -0.64 -3.66 2.04
CA PRO A 101 0.83 -3.68 2.12
C PRO A 101 1.40 -5.11 2.09
N PHE A 102 0.92 -5.93 1.15
CA PHE A 102 1.23 -7.36 1.00
C PHE A 102 1.71 -7.61 -0.43
N GLY A 103 2.84 -6.99 -0.79
CA GLY A 103 3.43 -7.11 -2.13
C GLY A 103 3.68 -8.57 -2.55
N ASN A 104 3.97 -9.45 -1.58
CA ASN A 104 4.17 -10.89 -1.78
C ASN A 104 2.95 -11.64 -2.35
N LEU A 105 1.76 -11.03 -2.35
CA LEU A 105 0.56 -11.63 -2.93
C LEU A 105 0.36 -11.28 -4.41
N TYR A 106 1.16 -10.38 -4.99
CA TYR A 106 0.92 -9.80 -6.32
C TYR A 106 2.13 -9.88 -7.27
N GLY A 107 3.16 -10.65 -6.91
CA GLY A 107 4.35 -10.90 -7.72
C GLY A 107 5.41 -11.65 -6.93
#